data_AF-A0A9W5XKB2-F1
#
_entry.id   AF-A0A9W5XKB2-F1
#
_cell.length_a   1.000
_cell.length_b   1.000
_cell.length_c   1.000
_cell.angle_alpha   90.00
_cell.angle_beta   90.00
_cell.angle_gamma   90.00
#
_symmetry.space_group_name_H-M   'P 1'
#
loop_
_entity.id
_entity.type
_entity.pdbx_description
1 polymer ?
#
loop_
_entity_poly.entity_id
_entity_poly.type
_entity_poly.pdbx_seq_one_letter_code
_entity_poly.pdbx_strand_id
1 'polypeptide(L)'
;MRDRPFANWTTRRVRAAGDPAVHPAVRGGQGGAVPRGVRHAALVTALAAVLAGTGCAPEPVAEPPPPATGTSPPNTLAKVDVGDALTVTATVDRVIDERALVVRDVDLADRTLLVLTRQAVEAAPPQLLSVEGTVVRFSYRSLAARHHLTDRAAYRPFEGQKALVASQVTVWR
;
A
#
# COMPACT_ATOMS: atom_id res chain seq x y z
N MET A 1 2.99 -15.76 -24.86
CA MET A 1 1.52 -15.61 -24.87
C MET A 1 0.92 -16.74 -24.05
N ARG A 2 -0.11 -16.43 -23.23
CA ARG A 2 -0.76 -17.24 -22.16
C ARG A 2 -0.22 -16.92 -20.76
N ASP A 3 -0.74 -15.87 -20.14
CA ASP A 3 -1.94 -15.84 -19.27
C ASP A 3 -1.68 -16.38 -17.86
N ARG A 4 -1.56 -15.44 -16.91
CA ARG A 4 -1.74 -15.66 -15.48
C ARG A 4 -3.16 -15.20 -15.13
N PRO A 5 -3.98 -16.00 -14.46
CA PRO A 5 -5.06 -15.45 -13.66
C PRO A 5 -4.56 -15.14 -12.24
N PHE A 6 -4.58 -13.86 -11.92
CA PHE A 6 -4.39 -13.32 -10.57
C PHE A 6 -5.48 -13.85 -9.63
N ALA A 7 -5.07 -14.48 -8.53
CA ALA A 7 -5.94 -14.76 -7.40
C ALA A 7 -6.20 -13.46 -6.63
N ASN A 8 -7.43 -13.00 -6.79
CA ASN A 8 -8.19 -12.07 -5.97
C ASN A 8 -8.10 -12.38 -4.46
N TRP A 9 -7.35 -11.57 -3.70
CA TRP A 9 -7.49 -11.53 -2.24
C TRP A 9 -8.51 -10.45 -1.87
N THR A 10 -9.70 -10.90 -1.48
CA THR A 10 -10.83 -10.06 -1.11
C THR A 10 -10.69 -9.58 0.34
N THR A 11 -10.68 -8.26 0.53
CA THR A 11 -10.76 -7.57 1.82
C THR A 11 -12.03 -7.95 2.58
N ARG A 12 -11.92 -8.75 3.64
CA ARG A 12 -13.03 -9.01 4.57
C ARG A 12 -12.94 -8.02 5.74
N ARG A 13 -13.63 -6.88 5.62
CA ARG A 13 -14.01 -6.07 6.81
C ARG A 13 -15.20 -6.76 7.47
N VAL A 14 -15.08 -7.20 8.72
CA VAL A 14 -16.26 -7.51 9.55
C VAL A 14 -16.45 -6.35 10.51
N ARG A 15 -17.51 -5.58 10.25
CA ARG A 15 -18.02 -4.51 11.12
C ARG A 15 -19.07 -5.14 12.05
N ALA A 16 -18.96 -4.81 13.33
CA ALA A 16 -19.96 -5.11 14.36
C ALA A 16 -21.17 -4.16 14.28
N ALA A 17 -22.20 -4.49 15.07
CA ALA A 17 -23.56 -3.93 15.17
C ALA A 17 -24.51 -4.49 14.08
N GLY A 18 -25.50 -5.31 14.40
CA GLY A 18 -26.55 -5.15 15.42
C GLY A 18 -27.87 -5.17 14.63
N ASP A 19 -28.72 -6.18 14.78
CA ASP A 19 -30.09 -6.09 15.35
C ASP A 19 -30.92 -7.24 14.69
N PRO A 20 -32.21 -7.46 14.99
CA PRO A 20 -32.86 -7.97 16.21
C PRO A 20 -33.59 -9.31 15.95
N ALA A 21 -34.06 -9.97 17.01
CA ALA A 21 -35.31 -10.72 16.96
C ALA A 21 -35.81 -10.96 18.39
N VAL A 22 -37.06 -10.56 18.67
CA VAL A 22 -38.13 -11.35 19.31
C VAL A 22 -39.36 -10.44 19.50
N HIS A 23 -40.48 -10.83 18.89
CA HIS A 23 -41.85 -10.31 19.06
C HIS A 23 -42.54 -10.94 20.32
N PRO A 24 -43.85 -10.73 20.59
CA PRO A 24 -44.50 -9.53 21.14
C PRO A 24 -45.40 -9.87 22.36
N ALA A 25 -45.86 -8.88 23.16
CA ALA A 25 -47.10 -9.03 23.97
C ALA A 25 -47.58 -7.72 24.63
N VAL A 26 -48.84 -7.38 24.33
CA VAL A 26 -49.92 -6.93 25.26
C VAL A 26 -49.92 -5.48 25.82
N ARG A 27 -50.81 -4.68 25.20
CA ARG A 27 -52.06 -4.03 25.73
C ARG A 27 -52.00 -2.91 26.80
N GLY A 28 -52.67 -1.81 26.46
CA GLY A 28 -53.15 -0.72 27.33
C GLY A 28 -52.46 0.60 26.98
N GLY A 29 -53.09 1.75 26.72
CA GLY A 29 -54.45 2.24 26.95
C GLY A 29 -54.63 3.61 26.27
N GLN A 30 -55.86 4.13 26.35
CA GLN A 30 -56.47 5.25 25.61
C GLN A 30 -55.94 6.67 25.90
N GLY A 31 -56.26 7.58 24.95
CA GLY A 31 -56.47 9.02 25.14
C GLY A 31 -55.32 9.87 24.61
N GLY A 32 -55.46 10.93 23.82
CA GLY A 32 -56.58 11.72 23.31
C GLY A 32 -56.00 13.06 22.80
N ALA A 33 -56.73 13.72 21.90
CA ALA A 33 -56.57 15.13 21.48
C ALA A 33 -55.44 15.55 20.49
N VAL A 34 -55.91 15.91 19.28
CA VAL A 34 -55.39 16.83 18.23
C VAL A 34 -55.22 18.29 18.73
N PRO A 35 -54.79 19.29 17.92
CA PRO A 35 -53.82 19.36 16.80
C PRO A 35 -52.88 20.61 16.91
N ARG A 36 -51.94 20.79 15.97
CA ARG A 36 -51.35 22.05 15.41
C ARG A 36 -49.94 21.72 14.88
N GLY A 37 -49.49 22.05 13.68
CA GLY A 37 -50.05 22.79 12.56
C GLY A 37 -48.99 22.91 11.45
N VAL A 38 -49.48 23.25 10.24
CA VAL A 38 -48.75 23.87 9.12
C VAL A 38 -47.78 22.95 8.35
N ARG A 39 -48.23 22.20 7.35
CA ARG A 39 -48.38 22.58 5.91
C ARG A 39 -47.11 23.24 5.33
N HIS A 40 -46.43 22.54 4.42
CA HIS A 40 -46.34 22.96 3.02
C HIS A 40 -45.96 21.78 2.13
N ALA A 41 -46.93 21.38 1.30
CA ALA A 41 -46.72 20.59 0.11
C ALA A 41 -46.62 21.55 -1.09
N ALA A 42 -45.67 21.29 -1.99
CA ALA A 42 -45.63 21.66 -3.41
C ALA A 42 -44.29 21.09 -3.92
N LEU A 43 -44.20 19.95 -4.64
CA LEU A 43 -44.80 19.52 -5.89
C LEU A 43 -44.53 20.46 -7.09
N VAL A 44 -44.03 19.82 -8.15
CA VAL A 44 -44.20 20.03 -9.61
C VAL A 44 -43.06 20.67 -10.46
N THR A 45 -42.64 19.87 -11.46
CA THR A 45 -42.24 20.18 -12.88
C THR A 45 -40.97 20.99 -13.15
N ALA A 46 -39.92 20.41 -13.72
CA ALA A 46 -39.72 19.93 -15.11
C ALA A 46 -39.14 21.00 -16.03
N LEU A 47 -38.01 20.73 -16.68
CA LEU A 47 -37.87 20.89 -18.13
C LEU A 47 -36.62 20.18 -18.65
N ALA A 48 -36.82 19.28 -19.59
CA ALA A 48 -35.78 18.69 -20.42
C ALA A 48 -35.33 19.70 -21.48
N ALA A 49 -34.01 19.77 -21.70
CA ALA A 49 -33.45 20.32 -22.93
C ALA A 49 -32.43 19.31 -23.47
N VAL A 50 -32.88 18.52 -24.45
CA VAL A 50 -32.02 17.70 -25.30
C VAL A 50 -31.36 18.65 -26.31
N LEU A 51 -30.04 18.74 -26.26
CA LEU A 51 -29.22 19.25 -27.37
C LEU A 51 -28.31 18.12 -27.82
N ALA A 52 -28.71 17.47 -28.92
CA ALA A 52 -27.85 16.62 -29.71
C ALA A 52 -26.81 17.51 -30.41
N GLY A 53 -25.55 17.37 -30.00
CA GLY A 53 -24.38 17.93 -30.65
C GLY A 53 -23.28 16.88 -30.67
N THR A 54 -22.91 16.46 -31.87
CA THR A 54 -21.83 15.54 -32.23
C THR A 54 -20.51 15.83 -31.52
N GLY A 55 -19.85 14.81 -30.96
CA GLY A 55 -18.41 14.88 -30.68
C GLY A 55 -17.93 14.06 -29.48
N CYS A 56 -17.03 13.10 -29.74
CA CYS A 56 -16.14 12.41 -28.82
C CYS A 56 -16.74 11.82 -27.54
N ALA A 57 -16.89 10.49 -27.52
CA ALA A 57 -16.88 9.74 -26.26
C ALA A 57 -15.58 10.08 -25.51
N PRO A 58 -15.63 10.61 -24.28
CA PRO A 58 -14.46 10.65 -23.43
C PRO A 58 -14.17 9.21 -23.04
N GLU A 59 -13.05 8.70 -23.57
CA GLU A 59 -12.36 7.53 -23.04
C GLU A 59 -12.25 7.69 -21.51
N PRO A 60 -12.58 6.67 -20.69
CA PRO A 60 -12.39 6.76 -19.26
C PRO A 60 -10.89 6.89 -19.00
N VAL A 61 -10.44 8.12 -18.78
CA VAL A 61 -9.09 8.44 -18.34
C VAL A 61 -8.87 7.66 -17.07
N ALA A 62 -8.04 6.62 -17.17
CA ALA A 62 -7.44 6.01 -16.00
C ALA A 62 -6.77 7.13 -15.22
N GLU A 63 -7.30 7.42 -14.03
CA GLU A 63 -6.70 8.37 -13.10
C GLU A 63 -5.24 7.94 -12.92
N PRO A 64 -4.25 8.79 -13.29
CA PRO A 64 -2.86 8.49 -13.02
C PRO A 64 -2.74 8.25 -11.51
N PRO A 65 -2.05 7.20 -11.04
CA PRO A 65 -1.76 7.10 -9.62
C PRO A 65 -1.15 8.43 -9.18
N PRO A 66 -1.55 8.99 -8.03
CA PRO A 66 -1.07 10.30 -7.60
C PRO A 66 0.45 10.29 -7.67
N PRO A 67 1.07 11.37 -8.18
CA PRO A 67 2.53 11.44 -8.25
C PRO A 67 3.06 11.15 -6.85
N ALA A 68 3.87 10.09 -6.73
CA ALA A 68 4.62 9.85 -5.52
C ALA A 68 5.54 11.05 -5.35
N THR A 69 5.11 12.02 -4.54
CA THR A 69 5.91 13.14 -4.06
C THR A 69 6.95 12.57 -3.09
N GLY A 70 7.88 11.80 -3.63
CA GLY A 70 8.91 11.08 -2.92
C GLY A 70 10.23 11.83 -2.90
N THR A 71 10.20 13.14 -2.68
CA THR A 71 11.41 13.82 -2.17
C THR A 71 11.47 13.52 -0.68
N SER A 72 11.90 12.30 -0.36
CA SER A 72 12.07 11.86 1.03
C SER A 72 13.05 12.82 1.71
N PRO A 73 12.66 13.49 2.81
CA PRO A 73 13.60 14.29 3.57
C PRO A 73 14.73 13.39 4.12
N PRO A 74 15.95 13.93 4.32
CA PRO A 74 17.07 13.17 4.84
C PRO A 74 16.69 12.46 6.15
N ASN A 75 17.04 11.17 6.25
CA ASN A 75 16.73 10.24 7.34
C ASN A 75 15.36 9.53 7.32
N THR A 76 14.78 9.26 6.15
CA THR A 76 13.53 8.49 6.05
C THR A 76 13.61 7.16 6.81
N LEU A 77 14.70 6.40 6.68
CA LEU A 77 14.83 5.12 7.40
C LEU A 77 14.93 5.29 8.93
N ALA A 78 15.43 6.42 9.44
CA ALA A 78 15.48 6.65 10.88
C ALA A 78 14.08 6.85 11.46
N LYS A 79 13.19 7.50 10.71
CA LYS A 79 11.81 7.83 11.11
C LYS A 79 10.81 6.70 10.87
N VAL A 80 11.12 5.76 9.98
CA VAL A 80 10.24 4.65 9.62
C VAL A 80 10.41 3.48 10.59
N ASP A 81 9.33 2.96 11.15
CA ASP A 81 9.40 1.87 12.13
C ASP A 81 9.51 0.49 11.46
N VAL A 82 9.92 -0.50 12.25
CA VAL A 82 9.92 -1.90 11.80
C VAL A 82 8.47 -2.35 11.60
N GLY A 83 8.16 -2.88 10.41
CA GLY A 83 6.82 -3.28 9.98
C GLY A 83 6.19 -2.31 8.98
N ASP A 84 6.73 -1.10 8.85
CA ASP A 84 6.20 -0.10 7.93
C ASP A 84 6.64 -0.37 6.47
N ALA A 85 5.81 0.11 5.55
CA ALA A 85 6.14 0.16 4.13
C ALA A 85 7.09 1.33 3.85
N LEU A 86 8.06 1.11 2.97
CA LEU A 86 9.05 2.10 2.57
C LEU A 86 9.40 1.93 1.08
N THR A 87 9.39 3.06 0.37
CA THR A 87 9.96 3.18 -0.98
C THR A 87 11.25 3.97 -0.90
N VAL A 88 12.33 3.39 -1.42
CA VAL A 88 13.67 4.00 -1.46
C VAL A 88 14.18 3.98 -2.88
N THR A 89 14.66 5.11 -3.36
CA THR A 89 15.45 5.21 -4.60
C THR A 89 16.90 5.40 -4.19
N ALA A 90 17.78 4.47 -4.57
CA ALA A 90 19.16 4.43 -4.11
C ALA A 90 20.08 3.75 -5.13
N THR A 91 21.39 3.96 -5.00
CA THR A 91 22.38 3.34 -5.88
C THR A 91 22.84 2.01 -5.30
N VAL A 92 22.99 0.97 -6.13
CA VAL A 92 23.64 -0.28 -5.72
C VAL A 92 25.10 -0.01 -5.39
N ASP A 93 25.48 -0.28 -4.15
CA ASP A 93 26.87 -0.24 -3.68
C ASP A 93 27.56 -1.58 -3.96
N ARG A 94 26.90 -2.67 -3.58
CA ARG A 94 27.38 -4.04 -3.84
C ARG A 94 26.23 -5.04 -3.90
N VAL A 95 26.47 -6.14 -4.61
CA VAL A 95 25.61 -7.33 -4.62
C VAL A 95 26.22 -8.34 -3.66
N ILE A 96 25.48 -8.83 -2.68
CA ILE A 96 25.93 -9.91 -1.80
C ILE A 96 25.61 -11.25 -2.45
N ASP A 97 24.37 -11.41 -2.89
CA ASP A 97 23.85 -12.59 -3.56
C ASP A 97 22.80 -12.16 -4.61
N GLU A 98 22.32 -13.08 -5.45
CA GLU A 98 21.26 -12.81 -6.46
C GLU A 98 19.99 -12.16 -5.87
N ARG A 99 19.73 -12.34 -4.58
CA ARG A 99 18.55 -11.83 -3.86
C ARG A 99 18.87 -10.86 -2.72
N ALA A 100 20.12 -10.45 -2.59
CA ALA A 100 20.56 -9.57 -1.53
C ALA A 100 21.49 -8.49 -2.06
N LEU A 101 21.05 -7.25 -1.93
CA LEU A 101 21.73 -6.08 -2.45
C LEU A 101 22.02 -5.14 -1.28
N VAL A 102 23.16 -4.46 -1.35
CA VAL A 102 23.42 -3.30 -0.50
C VAL A 102 23.25 -2.07 -1.37
N VAL A 103 22.32 -1.22 -0.98
CA VAL A 103 22.13 0.09 -1.61
C VAL A 103 22.72 1.17 -0.73
N ARG A 104 23.16 2.25 -1.36
CA ARG A 104 23.71 3.43 -0.73
C ARG A 104 22.95 4.66 -1.17
N ASP A 105 22.62 5.49 -0.20
CA ASP A 105 21.95 6.77 -0.40
C ASP A 105 22.32 7.74 0.73
N VAL A 106 22.30 9.04 0.43
CA VAL A 106 22.64 10.10 1.39
C VAL A 106 21.59 10.27 2.48
N ASP A 107 20.34 9.86 2.21
CA ASP A 107 19.20 10.00 3.12
C ASP A 107 19.02 8.79 4.05
N LEU A 108 19.92 7.79 3.98
CA LEU A 108 19.93 6.63 4.87
C LEU A 108 20.76 6.91 6.13
N ALA A 109 20.27 6.45 7.28
CA ALA A 109 20.89 6.69 8.59
C ALA A 109 22.37 6.26 8.65
N ASP A 110 22.66 5.04 8.17
CA ASP A 110 24.02 4.50 8.07
C ASP A 110 24.59 4.61 6.64
N ARG A 111 23.98 5.47 5.81
CA ARG A 111 24.21 5.63 4.36
C ARG A 111 24.02 4.39 3.50
N THR A 112 23.88 3.23 4.11
CA THR A 112 23.70 1.94 3.44
C THR A 112 22.47 1.24 3.99
N LEU A 113 21.86 0.42 3.14
CA LEU A 113 20.68 -0.36 3.50
C LEU A 113 20.78 -1.73 2.83
N LEU A 114 20.61 -2.78 3.63
CA LEU A 114 20.44 -4.13 3.12
C LEU A 114 19.03 -4.29 2.55
N VAL A 115 18.95 -4.69 1.28
CA VAL A 115 17.72 -4.99 0.56
C VAL A 115 17.67 -6.48 0.28
N LEU A 116 16.61 -7.14 0.75
CA LEU A 116 16.34 -8.56 0.52
C LEU A 116 15.19 -8.69 -0.47
N THR A 117 15.40 -9.39 -1.57
CA THR A 117 14.39 -9.57 -2.62
C THR A 117 13.85 -11.00 -2.60
N ARG A 118 12.66 -11.20 -3.16
CA ARG A 118 12.08 -12.55 -3.33
C ARG A 118 12.59 -13.24 -4.59
N GLN A 119 12.91 -12.45 -5.61
CA GLN A 119 13.36 -12.91 -6.93
C GLN A 119 14.77 -12.39 -7.19
N ALA A 120 15.52 -13.11 -8.02
CA ALA A 120 16.82 -12.65 -8.47
C ALA A 120 16.68 -11.29 -9.17
N VAL A 121 17.54 -10.34 -8.81
CA VAL A 121 17.58 -9.02 -9.43
C VAL A 121 18.89 -8.86 -10.17
N GLU A 122 18.80 -8.63 -11.48
CA GLU A 122 19.95 -8.28 -12.30
C GLU A 122 20.24 -6.78 -12.14
N ALA A 123 21.07 -6.44 -11.14
CA ALA A 123 21.59 -5.10 -10.94
C ALA A 123 23.10 -5.15 -10.75
N ALA A 124 23.82 -4.20 -11.35
CA ALA A 124 25.27 -4.12 -11.25
C ALA A 124 25.67 -2.80 -10.55
N PRO A 125 26.64 -2.79 -9.62
CA PRO A 125 27.16 -1.53 -9.11
C PRO A 125 27.94 -0.77 -10.20
N PRO A 126 27.90 0.58 -10.25
CA PRO A 126 26.92 1.47 -9.61
C PRO A 126 25.67 1.62 -10.50
N GLN A 127 24.51 1.16 -10.04
CA GLN A 127 23.25 1.30 -10.77
C GLN A 127 22.15 1.84 -9.87
N LEU A 128 21.32 2.73 -10.39
CA LEU A 128 20.21 3.33 -9.66
C LEU A 128 19.00 2.37 -9.66
N LEU A 129 18.42 2.16 -8.48
CA LEU A 129 17.23 1.33 -8.27
C LEU A 129 16.16 2.11 -7.50
N SER A 130 14.90 1.77 -7.71
CA SER A 130 13.81 2.08 -6.78
C SER A 130 13.26 0.80 -6.19
N VAL A 131 13.19 0.71 -4.87
CA VAL A 131 12.79 -0.47 -4.12
C VAL A 131 11.61 -0.09 -3.23
N GLU A 132 10.51 -0.83 -3.38
CA GLU A 132 9.37 -0.77 -2.47
C GLU A 132 9.36 -2.04 -1.62
N GLY A 133 9.22 -1.89 -0.31
CA GLY A 133 9.27 -3.01 0.60
C GLY A 133 8.80 -2.70 2.01
N THR A 134 8.97 -3.68 2.90
CA THR A 134 8.68 -3.55 4.32
C THR A 134 9.96 -3.48 5.11
N VAL A 135 10.06 -2.52 6.03
CA VAL A 135 11.21 -2.39 6.92
C VAL A 135 11.16 -3.49 7.97
N VAL A 136 12.25 -4.23 8.11
CA VAL A 136 12.41 -5.30 9.09
C VAL A 136 13.63 -5.07 9.96
N ARG A 137 13.63 -5.62 11.16
CA ARG A 137 14.86 -5.81 11.94
C ARG A 137 15.61 -7.00 11.36
N PHE A 138 16.83 -6.78 10.87
CA PHE A 138 17.63 -7.87 10.31
C PHE A 138 18.17 -8.77 11.42
N SER A 139 18.01 -10.08 11.22
CA SER A 139 18.61 -11.15 12.00
C SER A 139 18.93 -12.26 11.01
N TYR A 140 20.21 -12.58 10.85
CA TYR A 140 20.62 -13.65 9.93
C TYR A 140 19.91 -14.96 10.29
N ARG A 141 19.86 -15.31 11.58
CA ARG A 141 19.20 -16.53 12.06
C ARG A 141 17.72 -16.61 11.65
N SER A 142 17.02 -15.47 11.68
CA SER A 142 15.57 -15.43 11.39
C SER A 142 15.25 -15.38 9.90
N LEU A 143 16.14 -14.79 9.10
CA LEU A 143 15.88 -14.48 7.69
C LEU A 143 16.63 -15.39 6.71
N ALA A 144 17.72 -16.07 7.13
CA ALA A 144 18.54 -16.90 6.26
C ALA A 144 17.74 -17.97 5.51
N ALA A 145 16.87 -18.70 6.22
CA ALA A 145 16.06 -19.75 5.61
C ALA A 145 15.02 -19.19 4.63
N ARG A 146 14.41 -18.04 4.93
CA ARG A 146 13.33 -17.45 4.12
C ARG A 146 13.83 -16.72 2.89
N HIS A 147 15.02 -16.13 2.98
CA HIS A 147 15.63 -15.33 1.92
C HIS A 147 16.84 -16.02 1.27
N HIS A 148 17.08 -17.29 1.61
CA HIS A 148 18.19 -18.10 1.07
C HIS A 148 19.57 -17.44 1.22
N LEU A 149 19.82 -16.82 2.38
CA LEU A 149 21.08 -16.13 2.65
C LEU A 149 22.19 -17.16 2.88
N THR A 150 23.25 -17.12 2.08
CA THR A 150 24.28 -18.17 2.05
C THR A 150 25.49 -17.82 2.93
N ASP A 151 26.11 -16.65 2.70
CA ASP A 151 27.33 -16.25 3.40
C ASP A 151 27.05 -15.42 4.65
N ARG A 152 27.04 -16.07 5.82
CA ARG A 152 26.87 -15.40 7.11
C ARG A 152 27.85 -14.25 7.37
N ALA A 153 29.09 -14.34 6.89
CA ALA A 153 30.09 -13.30 7.15
C ALA A 153 29.72 -11.98 6.45
N ALA A 154 29.19 -12.06 5.22
CA ALA A 154 28.75 -10.90 4.46
C ALA A 154 27.59 -10.12 5.11
N TYR A 155 26.74 -10.80 5.90
CA TYR A 155 25.59 -10.19 6.57
C TYR A 155 25.87 -9.67 7.98
N ARG A 156 27.01 -10.04 8.59
CA ARG A 156 27.36 -9.65 9.96
C ARG A 156 27.24 -8.13 10.24
N PRO A 157 27.62 -7.22 9.32
CA PRO A 157 27.48 -5.78 9.55
C PRO A 157 26.03 -5.31 9.74
N PHE A 158 25.07 -6.04 9.21
CA PHE A 158 23.65 -5.67 9.22
C PHE A 158 22.87 -6.26 10.40
N GLU A 159 23.51 -7.08 11.24
CA GLU A 159 22.84 -7.76 12.35
C GLU A 159 22.24 -6.74 13.35
N GLY A 160 20.93 -6.84 13.61
CA GLY A 160 20.21 -5.91 14.48
C GLY A 160 19.86 -4.56 13.87
N GLN A 161 20.28 -4.28 12.63
CA GLN A 161 19.96 -3.05 11.91
C GLN A 161 18.60 -3.15 11.19
N LYS A 162 18.13 -2.02 10.65
CA LYS A 162 16.96 -2.00 9.75
C LYS A 162 17.40 -2.49 8.37
N ALA A 163 16.62 -3.39 7.80
CA ALA A 163 16.74 -3.85 6.42
C ALA A 163 15.40 -3.70 5.71
N LEU A 164 15.40 -3.75 4.38
CA LEU A 164 14.19 -3.66 3.57
C LEU A 164 13.93 -5.00 2.89
N VAL A 165 12.78 -5.60 3.16
CA VAL A 165 12.30 -6.75 2.38
C VAL A 165 11.50 -6.22 1.20
N ALA A 166 12.09 -6.31 0.01
CA ALA A 166 11.50 -5.80 -1.22
C ALA A 166 10.29 -6.62 -1.66
N SER A 167 9.19 -5.91 -1.89
CA SER A 167 8.01 -6.39 -2.61
C SER A 167 8.16 -6.13 -4.11
N GLN A 168 8.77 -5.01 -4.48
CA GLN A 168 9.02 -4.62 -5.87
C GLN A 168 10.38 -3.95 -6.00
N VAL A 169 11.07 -4.22 -7.11
CA VAL A 169 12.34 -3.59 -7.47
C VAL A 169 12.26 -3.11 -8.92
N THR A 170 12.54 -1.83 -9.13
CA THR A 170 12.65 -1.19 -10.43
C THR A 170 14.10 -0.80 -10.66
N VAL A 171 14.69 -1.35 -11.71
CA VAL A 171 16.07 -1.06 -12.12
C VAL A 171 16.04 0.06 -13.15
N TRP A 172 16.74 1.16 -12.90
CA TRP A 172 16.86 2.27 -13.85
C TRP A 172 18.08 2.06 -14.76
N ARG A 173 17.93 2.37 -16.03
CA ARG A 173 18.96 2.27 -17.07
C ARG A 173 19.06 3.59 -17.83
#